data_AF-A0A812IRY6-F1
#
_entry.id   AF-A0A812IRY6-F1
#
_cell.length_a   1.000
_cell.length_b   1.000
_cell.length_c   1.000
_cell.angle_alpha   90.00
_cell.angle_beta   90.00
_cell.angle_gamma   90.00
#
_symmetry.space_group_name_H-M   'P 1'
#
loop_
_entity.id
_entity.type
_entity.pdbx_description
1 polymer ?
#
loop_
_entity_poly.entity_id
_entity_poly.type
_entity_poly.pdbx_seq_one_letter_code
_entity_poly.pdbx_strand_id
1 'polypeptide(L)'
;VRTTSQGNPADRDNFDITSATYRHIARLNALRRAYFAGFGSAACDQVGTPLPQIEDLLIFWRGCDVQGRVTVVANFHTEEPRTASFYSPWDEGTKLKDAQEDSSLEVVVQSSGFISLLVAPLQAMILVSGARNSRPCRV
;
A
#
# COMPACT_ATOMS: atom_id res chain seq x y z
N VAL A 1 18.12 -12.33 -5.01
CA VAL A 1 19.49 -12.84 -4.78
C VAL A 1 19.62 -13.11 -3.30
N ARG A 2 19.85 -14.37 -2.88
CA ARG A 2 19.95 -14.71 -1.46
C ARG A 2 21.38 -14.50 -0.99
N THR A 3 21.56 -13.86 0.15
CA THR A 3 22.82 -13.81 0.88
C THR A 3 23.23 -15.23 1.26
N THR A 4 24.43 -15.62 0.85
CA THR A 4 25.05 -16.90 1.26
C THR A 4 26.08 -16.62 2.34
N SER A 5 26.61 -17.66 2.99
CA SER A 5 27.70 -17.55 3.97
C SER A 5 29.00 -16.94 3.42
N GLN A 6 29.08 -16.74 2.10
CA GLN A 6 30.20 -16.14 1.36
C GLN A 6 29.98 -14.64 1.07
N GLY A 7 28.92 -14.03 1.59
CA GLY A 7 28.55 -12.63 1.31
C GLY A 7 27.51 -12.50 0.21
N ASN A 8 27.10 -11.26 -0.06
CA ASN A 8 26.16 -10.91 -1.12
C ASN A 8 26.92 -10.83 -2.46
N PRO A 9 26.59 -11.67 -3.46
CA PRO A 9 27.27 -11.64 -4.75
C PRO A 9 27.19 -10.27 -5.46
N ALA A 10 26.19 -9.45 -5.12
CA ALA A 10 26.00 -8.12 -5.68
C ALA A 10 26.96 -7.05 -5.14
N ASP A 11 27.69 -7.32 -4.05
CA ASP A 11 28.68 -6.37 -3.49
C ASP A 11 29.89 -6.20 -4.42
N ARG A 12 30.15 -7.16 -5.33
CA ARG A 12 31.22 -7.06 -6.32
C ARG A 12 30.90 -6.14 -7.49
N ASP A 13 29.62 -5.79 -7.69
CA ASP A 13 29.12 -5.01 -8.84
C ASP A 13 28.65 -3.60 -8.46
N ASN A 14 29.01 -3.08 -7.27
CA ASN A 14 28.50 -1.81 -6.71
C ASN A 14 26.95 -1.74 -6.64
N PHE A 15 26.26 -2.89 -6.61
CA PHE A 15 24.80 -2.93 -6.49
C PHE A 15 24.39 -2.85 -5.01
N ASP A 16 24.15 -1.63 -4.54
CA ASP A 16 23.64 -1.40 -3.18
C ASP A 16 22.13 -1.72 -3.07
N ILE A 17 21.85 -3.00 -2.81
CA ILE A 17 20.51 -3.50 -2.50
C ILE A 17 19.97 -3.04 -1.13
N THR A 18 20.81 -2.37 -0.34
CA THR A 18 20.44 -1.80 0.96
C THR A 18 20.09 -0.32 0.87
N SER A 19 20.28 0.33 -0.27
CA SER A 19 19.84 1.72 -0.47
C SER A 19 18.34 1.88 -0.20
N ALA A 20 17.96 3.04 0.36
CA ALA A 20 16.56 3.34 0.68
C ALA A 20 15.67 3.24 -0.57
N THR A 21 16.15 3.75 -1.71
CA THR A 21 15.45 3.72 -3.00
C THR A 21 15.27 2.31 -3.52
N TYR A 22 16.31 1.45 -3.47
CA TYR A 22 16.17 0.05 -3.90
C TYR A 22 15.14 -0.69 -3.05
N ARG A 23 15.21 -0.53 -1.72
CA ARG A 23 14.24 -1.14 -0.80
C ARG A 23 12.83 -0.64 -1.04
N HIS A 24 12.66 0.65 -1.31
CA HIS A 24 11.37 1.25 -1.66
C HIS A 24 10.79 0.64 -2.95
N ILE A 25 11.58 0.58 -4.04
CA ILE A 25 11.16 -0.05 -5.31
C ILE A 25 10.88 -1.55 -5.14
N ALA A 26 11.70 -2.26 -4.37
CA ALA A 26 11.49 -3.68 -4.08
C ALA A 26 10.17 -3.92 -3.35
N ARG A 27 9.80 -3.05 -2.38
CA ARG A 27 8.51 -3.09 -1.69
C ARG A 27 7.35 -2.80 -2.64
N LEU A 28 7.43 -1.75 -3.47
CA LEU A 28 6.41 -1.48 -4.49
C LEU A 28 6.20 -2.67 -5.43
N ASN A 29 7.28 -3.33 -5.87
CA ASN A 29 7.20 -4.54 -6.69
C ASN A 29 6.68 -5.76 -5.92
N ALA A 30 6.94 -5.87 -4.62
CA ALA A 30 6.36 -6.90 -3.76
C ALA A 30 4.86 -6.68 -3.57
N LEU A 31 4.41 -5.43 -3.39
CA LEU A 31 3.00 -5.06 -3.29
C LEU A 31 2.27 -5.30 -4.61
N ARG A 32 2.87 -4.91 -5.73
CA ARG A 32 2.40 -5.29 -7.06
C ARG A 32 2.24 -6.80 -7.17
N ARG A 33 3.17 -7.59 -6.64
CA ARG A 33 3.09 -9.05 -6.69
C ARG A 33 2.09 -9.66 -5.70
N ALA A 34 1.90 -9.08 -4.53
CA ALA A 34 1.03 -9.61 -3.50
C ALA A 34 -0.44 -9.28 -3.76
N TYR A 35 -0.71 -8.07 -4.23
CA TYR A 35 -2.07 -7.54 -4.34
C TYR A 35 -2.49 -7.22 -5.76
N PHE A 36 -1.54 -6.95 -6.66
CA PHE A 36 -1.85 -6.68 -8.06
C PHE A 36 -1.62 -7.92 -8.94
N ALA A 37 -0.89 -8.97 -8.51
CA ALA A 37 -0.58 -10.12 -9.39
C ALA A 37 -1.79 -11.00 -9.72
N GLY A 38 -2.91 -10.86 -9.01
CA GLY A 38 -4.20 -11.42 -9.42
C GLY A 38 -4.83 -10.60 -10.54
N PHE A 39 -4.09 -10.36 -11.64
CA PHE A 39 -4.65 -9.79 -12.86
C PHE A 39 -5.42 -10.88 -13.63
N GLY A 40 -6.52 -10.51 -14.29
CA GLY A 40 -7.23 -11.39 -15.21
C GLY A 40 -8.67 -11.73 -14.82
N SER A 41 -9.15 -11.21 -13.68
CA SER A 41 -10.56 -11.24 -13.30
C SER A 41 -11.13 -9.83 -13.44
N ALA A 42 -12.09 -9.65 -14.36
CA ALA A 42 -12.72 -8.36 -14.63
C ALA A 42 -13.28 -7.70 -13.35
N ALA A 43 -13.74 -8.48 -12.37
CA ALA A 43 -14.26 -7.95 -11.10
C ALA A 43 -13.15 -7.46 -10.16
N CYS A 44 -11.97 -8.11 -10.16
CA CYS A 44 -10.86 -7.75 -9.27
C CYS A 44 -9.97 -6.63 -9.84
N ASP A 45 -10.06 -6.38 -11.14
CA ASP A 45 -9.35 -5.32 -11.86
C ASP A 45 -10.15 -4.00 -11.95
N GLN A 46 -11.40 -3.96 -11.46
CA GLN A 46 -12.15 -2.72 -11.35
C GLN A 46 -11.50 -1.78 -10.33
N VAL A 47 -11.27 -0.54 -10.77
CA VAL A 47 -10.75 0.54 -9.95
C VAL A 47 -11.92 1.41 -9.50
N GLY A 48 -12.08 1.56 -8.20
CA GLY A 48 -12.98 2.54 -7.61
C GLY A 48 -12.21 3.75 -7.09
N THR A 49 -12.87 4.91 -7.11
CA THR A 49 -12.34 6.18 -6.60
C THR A 49 -13.42 6.86 -5.77
N PRO A 50 -13.05 7.64 -4.75
CA PRO A 50 -14.04 8.36 -3.96
C PRO A 50 -14.71 9.45 -4.80
N LEU A 51 -15.96 9.75 -4.45
CA LEU A 51 -16.73 10.86 -4.99
C LEU A 51 -17.27 11.69 -3.80
N PRO A 52 -16.95 13.00 -3.72
CA PRO A 52 -16.11 13.77 -4.63
C PRO A 52 -14.61 13.40 -4.52
N GLN A 53 -13.84 13.77 -5.54
CA GLN A 53 -12.38 13.73 -5.44
C GLN A 53 -11.90 14.79 -4.44
N ILE A 54 -10.79 14.50 -3.76
CA ILE A 54 -10.19 15.41 -2.78
C ILE A 54 -8.98 16.06 -3.45
N GLU A 55 -8.89 17.38 -3.38
CA GLU A 55 -7.78 18.15 -3.94
C GLU A 55 -6.44 17.66 -3.38
N ASP A 56 -5.42 17.64 -4.23
CA ASP A 56 -4.06 17.15 -3.96
C ASP A 56 -3.94 15.67 -3.55
N LEU A 57 -5.04 14.93 -3.45
CA LEU A 57 -5.04 13.53 -3.08
C LEU A 57 -5.43 12.62 -4.25
N LEU A 58 -4.60 11.63 -4.53
CA LEU A 58 -4.99 10.48 -5.32
C LEU A 58 -5.45 9.37 -4.39
N ILE A 59 -6.72 8.98 -4.52
CA ILE A 59 -7.30 7.87 -3.78
C ILE A 59 -7.96 6.92 -4.76
N PHE A 60 -7.59 5.65 -4.69
CA PHE A 60 -8.29 4.61 -5.41
C PHE A 60 -8.22 3.28 -4.66
N TRP A 61 -9.13 2.37 -5.00
CA TRP A 61 -9.11 1.01 -4.50
C TRP A 61 -9.36 0.03 -5.63
N ARG A 62 -8.92 -1.20 -5.40
CA ARG A 62 -9.17 -2.34 -6.29
C ARG A 62 -9.23 -3.62 -5.47
N GLY A 63 -9.78 -4.67 -6.07
CA GLY A 63 -9.85 -6.00 -5.47
C GLY A 63 -11.27 -6.39 -5.06
N CYS A 64 -11.59 -7.63 -5.38
CA CYS A 64 -12.93 -8.22 -5.29
C CYS A 64 -13.25 -8.79 -3.90
N ASP A 65 -12.24 -9.17 -3.11
CA ASP A 65 -12.40 -9.71 -1.75
C ASP A 65 -11.53 -8.95 -0.74
N VAL A 66 -11.82 -9.14 0.56
CA VAL A 66 -11.14 -8.45 1.67
C VAL A 66 -9.63 -8.75 1.73
N GLN A 67 -9.16 -9.91 1.24
CA GLN A 67 -7.75 -10.30 1.33
C GLN A 67 -6.90 -9.73 0.19
N GLY A 68 -7.48 -9.64 -1.01
CA GLY A 68 -6.86 -9.10 -2.21
C GLY A 68 -7.13 -7.61 -2.44
N ARG A 69 -8.02 -7.01 -1.65
CA ARG A 69 -8.35 -5.59 -1.76
C ARG A 69 -7.22 -4.71 -1.25
N VAL A 70 -6.99 -3.62 -1.96
CA VAL A 70 -6.05 -2.57 -1.57
C VAL A 70 -6.70 -1.21 -1.76
N THR A 71 -6.33 -0.27 -0.90
CA THR A 71 -6.62 1.15 -1.07
C THR A 71 -5.30 1.90 -1.11
N VAL A 72 -5.11 2.70 -2.16
CA VAL A 72 -3.96 3.58 -2.31
C VAL A 72 -4.41 4.98 -2.00
N VAL A 73 -3.62 5.67 -1.16
CA VAL A 73 -3.80 7.09 -0.82
C VAL A 73 -2.46 7.75 -1.02
N ALA A 74 -2.39 8.79 -1.86
CA ALA A 74 -1.18 9.55 -2.09
C ALA A 74 -1.45 11.05 -2.04
N ASN A 75 -0.63 11.78 -1.30
CA ASN A 75 -0.66 13.23 -1.26
C ASN A 75 0.39 13.79 -2.21
N PHE A 76 -0.07 14.57 -3.20
CA PHE A 76 0.79 15.26 -4.16
C PHE A 76 1.16 16.68 -3.74
N HIS A 77 0.60 17.17 -2.64
CA HIS A 77 1.01 18.45 -2.09
C HIS A 77 2.44 18.35 -1.52
N THR A 78 3.26 19.37 -1.79
CA THR A 78 4.71 19.34 -1.52
C THR A 78 5.08 19.80 -0.12
N GLU A 79 4.25 20.62 0.50
CA GLU A 79 4.61 21.35 1.74
C GLU A 79 3.72 20.98 2.93
N GLU A 80 2.41 20.92 2.69
CA GLU A 80 1.41 20.67 3.72
C GLU A 80 0.80 19.26 3.66
N PRO A 81 0.43 18.68 4.81
CA PRO A 81 -0.34 17.46 4.85
C PRO A 81 -1.77 17.67 4.35
N ARG A 82 -2.43 16.58 3.95
CA ARG A 82 -3.83 16.58 3.51
C ARG A 82 -4.61 15.51 4.27
N THR A 83 -5.83 15.85 4.68
CA THR A 83 -6.73 14.88 5.32
C THR A 83 -7.50 14.12 4.23
N ALA A 84 -7.23 12.83 4.11
CA ALA A 84 -8.00 11.92 3.26
C ALA A 84 -9.24 11.48 4.03
N SER A 85 -10.42 11.92 3.59
CA SER A 85 -11.70 11.68 4.28
C SER A 85 -12.71 11.15 3.25
N PHE A 86 -12.96 9.85 3.21
CA PHE A 86 -13.72 9.22 2.13
C PHE A 86 -14.44 7.93 2.53
N TYR A 87 -15.52 7.61 1.80
CA TYR A 87 -16.15 6.30 1.89
C TYR A 87 -15.29 5.26 1.20
N SER A 88 -14.92 4.23 1.95
CA SER A 88 -14.12 3.13 1.47
C SER A 88 -15.00 1.91 1.17
N PRO A 89 -14.57 1.01 0.29
CA PRO A 89 -15.27 -0.25 0.06
C PRO A 89 -15.15 -1.24 1.23
N TRP A 90 -14.32 -0.95 2.24
CA TRP A 90 -14.05 -1.85 3.35
C TRP A 90 -15.21 -1.87 4.36
N ASP A 91 -15.38 -3.02 5.00
CA ASP A 91 -16.39 -3.18 6.03
C ASP A 91 -16.01 -2.38 7.28
N GLU A 92 -17.01 -1.83 7.97
CA GLU A 92 -16.85 -1.13 9.24
C GLU A 92 -16.08 -2.00 10.27
N GLY A 93 -15.17 -1.36 11.00
CA GLY A 93 -14.31 -2.03 11.97
C GLY A 93 -13.11 -2.77 11.37
N THR A 94 -12.97 -2.82 10.04
CA THR A 94 -11.77 -3.38 9.40
C THR A 94 -10.55 -2.57 9.83
N LYS A 95 -9.54 -3.26 10.33
CA LYS A 95 -8.23 -2.70 10.66
C LYS A 95 -7.33 -2.80 9.44
N LEU A 96 -6.93 -1.65 8.92
CA LEU A 96 -6.02 -1.53 7.79
C LEU A 96 -4.64 -1.13 8.28
N LYS A 97 -3.62 -1.62 7.58
CA LYS A 97 -2.23 -1.24 7.79
C LYS A 97 -1.62 -0.73 6.49
N ASP A 98 -0.65 0.16 6.60
CA ASP A 98 0.19 0.49 5.45
C ASP A 98 1.16 -0.66 5.16
N ALA A 99 1.18 -1.12 3.91
CA ALA A 99 2.02 -2.19 3.46
C ALA A 99 3.39 -1.72 2.93
N GLN A 100 3.62 -0.40 2.78
CA GLN A 100 4.90 0.17 2.37
C GLN A 100 5.90 0.31 3.53
N GLU A 101 5.39 0.58 4.72
CA GLU A 101 6.18 0.72 5.93
C GLU A 101 5.86 -0.39 6.91
N ASP A 102 6.85 -0.83 7.67
CA ASP A 102 6.65 -1.68 8.84
C ASP A 102 6.16 -0.80 10.01
N SER A 103 5.14 0.03 9.73
CA SER A 103 4.63 1.03 10.66
C SER A 103 3.57 0.40 11.56
N SER A 104 3.50 0.90 12.79
CA SER A 104 2.40 0.59 13.72
C SER A 104 1.12 1.36 13.37
N LEU A 105 1.05 2.02 12.22
CA LEU A 105 -0.12 2.77 11.82
C LEU A 105 -1.25 1.79 11.49
N GLU A 106 -2.29 1.83 12.32
CA GLU A 106 -3.52 1.08 12.14
C GLU A 106 -4.65 2.06 11.85
N VAL A 107 -5.19 1.99 10.63
CA VAL A 107 -6.33 2.78 10.20
C VAL A 107 -7.58 1.91 10.38
N VAL A 108 -8.48 2.32 11.27
CA VAL A 108 -9.74 1.61 11.49
C VAL A 108 -10.83 2.24 10.62
N VAL A 109 -11.51 1.41 9.83
CA VAL A 109 -12.68 1.83 9.06
C VAL A 109 -13.81 2.17 10.03
N GLN A 110 -14.22 3.43 10.00
CA GLN A 110 -15.26 3.98 10.86
C GLN A 110 -16.66 3.55 10.40
N SER A 111 -17.67 4.06 11.10
CA SER A 111 -19.06 3.76 10.77
C SER A 111 -19.40 4.09 9.32
N SER A 112 -20.25 3.24 8.73
CA SER A 112 -20.65 3.36 7.32
C SER A 112 -19.50 3.23 6.30
N GLY A 113 -18.39 2.58 6.66
CA GLY A 113 -17.27 2.32 5.74
C GLY A 113 -16.33 3.52 5.55
N PHE A 114 -16.42 4.53 6.41
CA PHE A 114 -15.68 5.77 6.26
C PHE A 114 -14.22 5.64 6.73
N ILE A 115 -13.28 6.25 6.00
CA ILE A 115 -11.87 6.34 6.38
C ILE A 115 -11.50 7.82 6.49
N SER A 116 -10.82 8.17 7.57
CA SER A 116 -10.22 9.49 7.78
C SER A 116 -8.79 9.33 8.27
N LEU A 117 -7.82 9.85 7.51
CA LEU A 117 -6.40 9.85 7.88
C LEU A 117 -5.67 11.11 7.40
N LEU A 118 -4.64 11.50 8.13
CA LEU A 118 -3.73 12.57 7.73
C LEU A 118 -2.58 11.99 6.92
N VAL A 119 -2.36 12.52 5.71
CA VAL A 119 -1.30 12.07 4.80
C VAL A 119 -0.26 13.17 4.69
N ALA A 120 1.00 12.85 5.02
CA ALA A 120 2.10 13.79 4.98
C ALA A 120 2.38 14.26 3.53
N PRO A 121 3.08 15.40 3.34
CA PRO A 121 3.47 15.86 2.01
C PRO A 121 4.24 14.79 1.24
N LEU A 122 3.91 14.61 -0.05
CA LEU A 122 4.54 13.62 -0.94
C LEU A 122 4.51 12.16 -0.44
N GLN A 123 3.65 11.85 0.54
CA GLN A 123 3.52 10.51 1.07
C GLN A 123 2.51 9.69 0.26
N ALA A 124 2.85 8.43 0.03
CA ALA A 124 1.91 7.42 -0.47
C ALA A 124 1.76 6.31 0.57
N MET A 125 0.55 5.79 0.71
CA MET A 125 0.20 4.70 1.61
C MET A 125 -0.56 3.63 0.83
N ILE A 126 -0.29 2.37 1.16
CA ILE A 126 -0.99 1.23 0.57
C ILE A 126 -1.67 0.48 1.70
N LEU A 127 -2.96 0.78 1.89
CA LEU A 127 -3.79 0.24 2.95
C LEU A 127 -4.32 -1.14 2.55
N VAL A 128 -4.06 -2.11 3.40
CA VAL A 128 -4.44 -3.52 3.24
C VAL A 128 -4.99 -4.07 4.55
N SER A 129 -5.77 -5.15 4.51
CA SER A 129 -6.27 -5.77 5.73
C SER A 129 -5.14 -6.21 6.67
N GLY A 130 -5.23 -5.80 7.94
CA GLY A 130 -4.33 -6.23 9.02
C GLY A 130 -4.56 -7.69 9.44
N ALA A 131 -5.76 -8.23 9.18
CA ALA A 131 -6.11 -9.61 9.47
C ALA A 131 -5.44 -10.56 8.46
N ARG A 132 -4.23 -11.04 8.81
CA ARG A 132 -3.46 -12.08 8.11
C ARG A 132 -3.33 -11.90 6.59
N ASN A 133 -2.27 -11.19 6.19
CA ASN A 133 -1.42 -11.69 5.10
C ASN A 133 -0.18 -12.34 5.73
N SER A 134 -0.31 -13.62 6.09
CA SER A 134 0.80 -14.50 6.47
C SER A 134 1.58 -15.02 5.26
N ARG A 135 1.42 -14.42 4.08
CA ARG A 135 2.38 -14.58 2.99
C ARG A 135 3.48 -13.54 3.22
N PRO A 136 4.62 -13.92 3.82
CA PRO A 136 5.78 -13.04 3.80
C PRO A 136 6.02 -12.67 2.34
N CYS A 137 6.16 -11.37 2.07
CA CYS A 137 6.85 -10.90 0.87
C CYS A 137 8.28 -11.45 0.96
N ARG A 138 8.48 -12.71 0.53
CA ARG A 138 9.81 -13.30 0.41
C ARG A 138 10.46 -12.63 -0.78
N VAL A 139 11.36 -11.70 -0.45
CA VAL A 139 12.34 -11.10 -1.37
C VAL A 139 13.28 -12.18 -1.91
#